data_AF-A0A7X2SYV7-F1
#
_entry.id   AF-A0A7X2SYV7-F1
#
_cell.length_a   1.000
_cell.length_b   1.000
_cell.length_c   1.000
_cell.angle_alpha   90.00
_cell.angle_beta   90.00
_cell.angle_gamma   90.00
#
_symmetry.space_group_name_H-M   'P 1'
#
loop_
_entity.id
_entity.type
_entity.pdbx_description
1 polymer ?
#
loop_
_entity_poly.entity_id
_entity_poly.type
_entity_poly.pdbx_seq_one_letter_code
_entity_poly.pdbx_strand_id
1 'polypeptide(L)'
;PCSDVDWLGAPHHLPGKLRIAFSADFGYVAVDPEVRAVVSEAVQRFAAEIGAELELADPGFPDPSAAFGALVAMESDLTGMRRMMAEQGSEMSPHLVAMLQRDWRAENFTDAVTTRKAVSNCLWRFMQRFDL
;
A
#
# COMPACT_ATOMS: atom_id res chain seq x y z
N PRO A 1 25.39 -13.88 5.98
CA PRO A 1 24.18 -13.48 6.71
C PRO A 1 22.95 -14.17 6.10
N CYS A 2 22.04 -14.69 6.93
CA CYS A 2 20.86 -15.50 6.55
C CYS A 2 21.11 -16.96 6.12
N SER A 3 22.27 -17.56 6.41
CA SER A 3 22.53 -19.00 6.20
C SER A 3 21.87 -19.90 7.27
N ASP A 4 21.31 -19.28 8.29
CA ASP A 4 20.60 -19.87 9.43
C ASP A 4 19.10 -20.05 9.18
N VAL A 5 18.56 -19.50 8.09
CA VAL A 5 17.15 -19.61 7.72
C VAL A 5 16.98 -20.61 6.58
N ASP A 6 16.27 -21.70 6.83
CA ASP A 6 15.87 -22.67 5.81
C ASP A 6 14.67 -22.15 5.03
N TRP A 7 14.93 -21.37 3.98
CA TRP A 7 13.89 -20.79 3.12
C TRP A 7 13.10 -21.84 2.33
N LEU A 8 13.69 -23.00 2.04
CA LEU A 8 13.02 -24.07 1.29
C LEU A 8 12.12 -24.91 2.20
N GLY A 9 12.51 -25.09 3.47
CA GLY A 9 11.70 -25.74 4.49
C GLY A 9 10.64 -24.85 5.15
N ALA A 10 10.79 -23.53 5.08
CA ALA A 10 9.89 -22.56 5.74
C ALA A 10 8.39 -22.74 5.38
N PRO A 11 7.98 -22.97 4.12
CA PRO A 11 6.57 -23.17 3.78
C PRO A 11 5.94 -24.42 4.43
N HIS A 12 6.77 -25.39 4.86
CA HIS A 12 6.32 -26.63 5.50
C HIS A 12 6.15 -26.49 7.02
N HIS A 13 6.59 -25.37 7.60
CA HIS A 13 6.56 -25.10 9.03
C HIS A 13 5.81 -23.80 9.30
N LEU A 14 4.52 -23.78 8.97
CA LEU A 14 3.67 -22.65 9.34
C LEU A 14 3.63 -22.53 10.88
N PRO A 15 3.77 -21.31 11.43
CA PRO A 15 3.54 -21.09 12.85
C PRO A 15 2.12 -21.51 13.20
N GLY A 16 1.94 -22.10 14.38
CA GLY A 16 0.71 -22.78 14.85
C GLY A 16 -0.63 -22.18 14.38
N LYS A 17 -1.36 -21.49 15.25
CA LYS A 17 -2.61 -20.83 14.85
C LYS A 17 -2.28 -19.42 14.35
N LEU A 18 -2.44 -19.18 13.05
CA LEU A 18 -2.17 -17.88 12.44
C LEU A 18 -3.20 -16.83 12.86
N ARG A 19 -2.76 -15.60 13.10
CA ARG A 19 -3.63 -14.43 13.33
C ARG A 19 -3.64 -13.56 12.09
N ILE A 20 -4.79 -13.41 11.46
CA ILE A 20 -4.99 -12.66 10.23
C ILE A 20 -5.76 -11.38 10.58
N ALA A 21 -5.24 -10.24 10.16
CA ALA A 21 -6.02 -9.01 10.14
C ALA A 21 -6.60 -8.79 8.73
N PHE A 22 -7.87 -8.43 8.67
CA PHE A 22 -8.50 -7.99 7.44
C PHE A 22 -9.13 -6.62 7.61
N SER A 23 -8.73 -5.70 6.74
CA SER A 23 -9.37 -4.41 6.57
C SER A 23 -10.04 -4.37 5.20
N ALA A 24 -11.33 -4.10 5.18
CA ALA A 24 -12.09 -4.03 3.94
C ALA A 24 -11.86 -2.71 3.18
N ASP A 25 -11.43 -1.66 3.87
CA ASP A 25 -11.35 -0.30 3.32
C ASP A 25 -10.36 0.64 4.04
N PHE A 26 -9.49 0.12 4.90
CA PHE A 26 -8.59 0.90 5.75
C PHE A 26 -9.28 1.93 6.66
N GLY A 27 -10.61 1.86 6.81
CA GLY A 27 -11.43 2.81 7.56
C GLY A 27 -11.78 4.10 6.81
N TYR A 28 -11.31 4.28 5.57
CA TYR A 28 -11.50 5.53 4.82
C TYR A 28 -11.67 5.37 3.30
N VAL A 29 -11.42 4.20 2.73
CA VAL A 29 -11.47 3.98 1.28
C VAL A 29 -12.91 3.68 0.84
N ALA A 30 -13.37 4.37 -0.19
CA ALA A 30 -14.62 4.00 -0.86
C ALA A 30 -14.39 2.77 -1.75
N VAL A 31 -14.61 1.58 -1.18
CA VAL A 31 -14.55 0.32 -1.92
C VAL A 31 -15.93 -0.02 -2.48
N ASP A 32 -15.97 -0.44 -3.75
CA ASP A 32 -17.18 -0.90 -4.41
C ASP A 32 -17.88 -1.99 -3.55
N PRO A 33 -19.21 -1.89 -3.33
CA PRO A 33 -19.92 -2.83 -2.46
C PRO A 33 -19.81 -4.30 -2.88
N GLU A 34 -19.76 -4.59 -4.18
CA GLU A 34 -19.62 -5.96 -4.69
C GLU A 34 -18.23 -6.51 -4.39
N VAL A 35 -17.19 -5.72 -4.65
CA VAL A 35 -15.79 -6.09 -4.34
C VAL A 35 -15.63 -6.33 -2.84
N ARG A 36 -16.17 -5.42 -2.02
CA ARG A 36 -16.14 -5.56 -0.55
C ARG A 36 -16.78 -6.88 -0.11
N ALA A 37 -17.95 -7.21 -0.66
CA ALA A 37 -18.67 -8.43 -0.29
C ALA A 37 -17.89 -9.69 -0.69
N VAL A 38 -17.45 -9.78 -1.94
CA VAL A 38 -16.74 -10.96 -2.47
C VAL A 38 -15.41 -11.20 -1.73
N VAL A 39 -14.62 -10.15 -1.51
CA VAL A 39 -13.33 -10.27 -0.81
C VAL A 39 -13.55 -10.63 0.66
N SER A 40 -14.54 -10.02 1.33
CA SER A 40 -14.84 -10.36 2.74
C SER A 40 -15.24 -11.83 2.90
N GLU A 41 -16.05 -12.36 1.99
CA GLU A 41 -16.42 -13.78 1.99
C GLU A 41 -15.21 -14.69 1.75
N ALA A 42 -14.36 -14.35 0.77
CA ALA A 42 -13.16 -15.11 0.46
C ALA A 42 -12.20 -15.18 1.65
N VAL A 43 -11.98 -14.07 2.36
CA VAL A 43 -11.11 -14.02 3.54
C VAL A 43 -11.67 -14.86 4.69
N GLN A 44 -12.99 -14.81 4.93
CA GLN A 44 -13.62 -15.64 5.95
C GLN A 44 -13.47 -17.14 5.65
N ARG A 45 -13.68 -17.54 4.39
CA ARG A 45 -13.49 -18.94 3.96
C ARG A 45 -12.05 -19.38 4.09
N PHE A 46 -11.11 -18.55 3.62
CA PHE A 46 -9.68 -18.82 3.72
C PHE A 46 -9.25 -19.05 5.17
N ALA A 47 -9.62 -18.13 6.08
CA ALA A 47 -9.28 -18.26 7.49
C ALA A 47 -9.87 -19.53 8.12
N ALA A 48 -11.10 -19.91 7.77
CA ALA A 48 -11.73 -21.14 8.25
C ALA A 48 -11.03 -22.40 7.73
N GLU A 49 -10.66 -22.44 6.45
CA GLU A 49 -9.99 -23.60 5.84
C GLU A 49 -8.62 -23.90 6.45
N ILE A 50 -7.88 -22.85 6.85
CA ILE A 50 -6.56 -23.00 7.48
C ILE A 50 -6.61 -22.96 9.01
N GLY A 51 -7.79 -22.79 9.62
CA GLY A 51 -7.96 -22.71 11.07
C GLY A 51 -7.35 -21.45 11.73
N ALA A 52 -7.22 -20.36 10.98
CA ALA A 52 -6.67 -19.09 11.47
C ALA A 52 -7.67 -18.27 12.31
N GLU A 53 -7.16 -17.42 13.18
CA GLU A 53 -7.93 -16.36 13.85
C GLU A 53 -8.04 -15.16 12.93
N LEU A 54 -9.25 -14.78 12.56
CA LEU A 54 -9.51 -13.61 11.73
C LEU A 54 -10.03 -12.46 12.60
N GLU A 55 -9.36 -11.31 12.54
CA GLU A 55 -9.80 -10.05 13.14
C GLU A 55 -10.09 -9.02 12.04
N LEU A 56 -11.24 -8.35 12.11
CA LEU A 56 -11.49 -7.16 11.29
C LEU A 56 -10.80 -5.96 11.94
N ALA A 57 -9.73 -5.46 11.33
CA ALA A 57 -8.89 -4.44 11.95
C ALA A 57 -8.27 -3.49 10.93
N ASP A 58 -8.42 -2.19 11.16
CA ASP A 58 -7.77 -1.14 10.38
C ASP A 58 -6.43 -0.74 11.02
N PRO A 59 -5.38 -0.51 10.22
CA PRO A 59 -4.07 -0.11 10.72
C PRO A 59 -4.01 1.33 11.25
N GLY A 60 -4.99 2.17 10.93
CA GLY A 60 -5.19 3.48 11.58
C GLY A 60 -4.33 4.65 11.09
N PHE A 61 -3.68 4.55 9.92
CA PHE A 61 -3.03 5.70 9.28
C PHE A 61 -4.01 6.44 8.34
N PRO A 62 -3.88 7.78 8.18
CA PRO A 62 -4.72 8.54 7.25
C PRO A 62 -4.33 8.28 5.78
N ASP A 63 -5.22 8.58 4.83
CA ASP A 63 -4.97 8.40 3.39
C ASP A 63 -3.62 8.99 2.94
N PRO A 64 -2.64 8.15 2.53
CA PRO A 64 -1.33 8.61 2.09
C PRO A 64 -1.26 8.90 0.58
N SER A 65 -2.38 8.85 -0.16
CA SER A 65 -2.42 8.96 -1.63
C SER A 65 -1.67 10.17 -2.18
N ALA A 66 -1.86 11.35 -1.57
CA ALA A 66 -1.17 12.58 -1.97
C ALA A 66 0.35 12.50 -1.75
N ALA A 67 0.78 11.92 -0.63
CA ALA A 67 2.20 11.73 -0.34
C ALA A 67 2.82 10.69 -1.30
N PHE A 68 2.09 9.62 -1.63
CA PHE A 68 2.54 8.64 -2.61
C PHE A 68 2.76 9.29 -3.99
N GLY A 69 1.81 10.10 -4.46
CA GLY A 69 1.96 10.84 -5.72
C GLY A 69 3.17 11.80 -5.72
N ALA A 70 3.43 12.47 -4.60
CA ALA A 70 4.60 13.32 -4.44
C ALA A 70 5.92 12.53 -4.48
N LEU A 71 5.97 11.34 -3.87
CA LEU A 71 7.15 10.46 -3.94
C LEU A 71 7.40 9.95 -5.36
N VAL A 72 6.35 9.60 -6.10
CA VAL A 72 6.46 9.22 -7.52
C VAL A 72 7.02 10.39 -8.34
N ALA A 73 6.50 11.60 -8.14
CA ALA A 73 7.00 12.79 -8.81
C ALA A 73 8.45 13.12 -8.44
N MET A 74 8.85 12.92 -7.18
CA MET A 74 10.22 13.14 -6.69
C MET A 74 11.26 12.27 -7.41
N GLU A 75 10.91 11.01 -7.67
CA GLU A 75 11.80 10.03 -8.34
C GLU A 75 11.70 10.06 -9.87
N SER A 76 10.79 10.85 -10.42
CA SER A 76 10.57 10.96 -11.87
C SER A 76 11.48 12.02 -12.51
N ASP A 77 11.88 11.82 -13.77
CA ASP A 77 12.48 12.89 -14.58
C ASP A 77 11.42 13.91 -15.02
N LEU A 78 11.01 14.78 -14.09
CA LEU A 78 10.02 15.82 -14.36
C LEU A 78 10.43 16.74 -15.52
N THR A 79 11.73 16.95 -15.75
CA THR A 79 12.19 17.82 -16.84
C THR A 79 12.00 17.15 -18.19
N GLY A 80 12.49 15.92 -18.35
CA GLY A 80 12.33 15.14 -19.58
C GLY A 80 10.86 14.84 -19.86
N MET A 81 10.10 14.46 -18.85
CA MET A 81 8.68 14.16 -19.00
C MET A 81 7.86 15.40 -19.38
N ARG A 82 8.19 16.60 -18.87
CA ARG A 82 7.53 17.84 -19.32
C ARG A 82 7.88 18.20 -20.76
N ARG A 83 9.09 17.91 -21.22
CA ARG A 83 9.45 18.06 -22.65
C ARG A 83 8.62 17.11 -23.50
N MET A 84 8.55 15.83 -23.11
CA MET A 84 7.72 14.84 -23.79
C MET A 84 6.23 15.24 -23.79
N MET A 85 5.73 15.82 -22.69
CA MET A 85 4.35 16.32 -22.58
C MET A 85 4.08 17.46 -23.57
N ALA A 86 5.06 18.33 -23.84
CA ALA A 86 4.90 19.39 -24.83
C ALA A 86 4.73 18.87 -26.26
N GLU A 87 5.29 17.69 -26.56
CA GLU A 87 5.25 17.06 -27.89
C GLU A 87 4.07 16.08 -28.05
N GLN A 88 3.78 15.30 -27.00
CA GLN A 88 2.90 14.12 -27.04
C GLN A 88 1.82 14.14 -25.95
N GLY A 89 1.54 15.30 -25.36
CA GLY A 89 0.64 15.41 -24.20
C GLY A 89 -0.77 14.84 -24.43
N SER A 90 -1.29 14.86 -25.65
CA SER A 90 -2.59 14.27 -26.01
C SER A 90 -2.61 12.74 -25.97
N GLU A 91 -1.44 12.09 -26.07
CA GLU A 91 -1.28 10.64 -25.99
C GLU A 91 -1.01 10.16 -24.56
N MET A 92 -0.69 11.08 -23.65
CA MET A 92 -0.48 10.78 -22.24
C MET A 92 -1.78 10.65 -21.46
N SER A 93 -1.77 9.82 -20.41
CA SER A 93 -2.92 9.73 -19.52
C SER A 93 -3.20 11.09 -18.85
N PRO A 94 -4.47 11.49 -18.66
CA PRO A 94 -4.81 12.76 -18.01
C PRO A 94 -4.20 12.89 -16.60
N HIS A 95 -4.10 11.79 -15.86
CA HIS A 95 -3.49 11.77 -14.53
C HIS A 95 -1.99 12.07 -14.56
N LEU A 96 -1.28 11.56 -15.57
CA LEU A 96 0.14 11.85 -15.76
C LEU A 96 0.34 13.33 -16.12
N VAL A 97 -0.45 13.85 -17.06
CA VAL A 97 -0.42 15.28 -17.44
C VAL A 97 -0.67 16.16 -16.22
N ALA A 98 -1.69 15.86 -15.40
CA ALA A 98 -1.99 16.60 -14.19
C ALA A 98 -0.83 16.59 -13.17
N MET A 99 -0.16 15.43 -12.99
CA MET A 99 1.01 15.32 -12.13
C MET A 99 2.19 16.16 -12.64
N LEU A 100 2.42 16.20 -13.96
CA LEU A 100 3.50 16.97 -14.58
C LEU A 100 3.25 18.48 -14.59
N GLN A 101 1.99 18.89 -14.71
CA GLN A 101 1.57 20.30 -14.68
C GLN A 101 1.61 20.90 -13.27
N ARG A 102 1.54 20.08 -12.23
CA ARG A 102 1.67 20.54 -10.85
C ARG A 102 3.04 21.20 -10.62
N ASP A 103 3.01 22.35 -9.94
CA ASP A 103 4.23 22.98 -9.42
C ASP A 103 4.69 22.24 -8.16
N TRP A 104 5.84 21.59 -8.27
CA TRP A 104 6.41 20.77 -7.21
C TRP A 104 7.49 21.55 -6.48
N ARG A 105 7.33 21.73 -5.18
CA ARG A 105 8.31 22.38 -4.30
C ARG A 105 9.04 21.32 -3.49
N ALA A 106 10.26 21.63 -3.05
CA ALA A 106 11.08 20.70 -2.25
C ALA A 106 10.33 20.20 -1.01
N GLU A 107 9.54 21.08 -0.37
CA GLU A 107 8.74 20.77 0.81
C GLU A 107 7.68 19.70 0.53
N ASN A 108 7.07 19.69 -0.67
CA ASN A 108 6.12 18.64 -1.04
C ASN A 108 6.77 17.25 -0.99
N PHE A 109 8.04 17.16 -1.36
CA PHE A 109 8.79 15.91 -1.36
C PHE A 109 9.25 15.52 0.05
N THR A 110 9.77 16.47 0.83
CA THR A 110 10.22 16.18 2.20
C THR A 110 9.06 15.84 3.14
N ASP A 111 7.91 16.48 2.96
CA ASP A 111 6.67 16.17 3.69
C ASP A 111 6.18 14.77 3.33
N ALA A 112 6.19 14.43 2.04
CA ALA A 112 5.81 13.09 1.59
C ALA A 112 6.71 11.98 2.14
N VAL A 113 8.03 12.22 2.24
CA VAL A 113 8.96 11.30 2.92
C VAL A 113 8.60 11.14 4.40
N THR A 114 8.19 12.23 5.06
CA THR A 114 7.76 12.20 6.46
C THR A 114 6.47 11.39 6.64
N THR A 115 5.47 11.61 5.77
CA THR A 115 4.24 10.80 5.73
C THR A 115 4.54 9.32 5.50
N ARG A 116 5.40 8.97 4.55
CA ARG A 116 5.82 7.56 4.32
C ARG A 116 6.39 6.94 5.59
N LYS A 117 7.27 7.66 6.30
CA LYS A 117 7.84 7.18 7.58
C LYS A 117 6.75 6.99 8.64
N ALA A 118 5.78 7.89 8.72
CA ALA A 118 4.65 7.76 9.64
C ALA A 118 3.80 6.52 9.33
N VAL A 119 3.49 6.27 8.05
CA VAL A 119 2.78 5.06 7.59
C VAL A 119 3.58 3.80 7.93
N SER A 120 4.88 3.75 7.62
CA SER A 120 5.74 2.61 7.98
C SER A 120 5.75 2.38 9.50
N ASN A 121 5.83 3.45 10.28
CA ASN A 121 5.78 3.40 11.75
C ASN A 121 4.45 2.86 12.27
N CYS A 122 3.34 3.20 11.64
CA CYS A 122 2.01 2.69 11.98
C CYS A 122 1.91 1.20 11.65
N LEU A 123 2.27 0.84 10.41
CA LEU A 123 2.16 -0.52 9.88
C LEU A 123 3.04 -1.50 10.64
N TRP A 124 4.30 -1.20 10.96
CA TRP A 124 5.14 -2.20 11.64
C TRP A 124 4.58 -2.55 13.03
N ARG A 125 4.04 -1.57 13.77
CA ARG A 125 3.41 -1.80 15.08
C ARG A 125 2.13 -2.62 14.95
N PHE A 126 1.33 -2.33 13.93
CA PHE A 126 0.13 -3.10 13.60
C PHE A 126 0.48 -4.57 13.29
N MET A 127 1.46 -4.79 12.40
CA MET A 127 1.93 -6.11 11.99
C MET A 127 2.64 -6.90 13.10
N GLN A 128 2.95 -6.32 14.27
CA GLN A 128 3.40 -7.13 15.41
C GLN A 128 2.28 -7.99 16.02
N ARG A 129 1.02 -7.62 15.77
CA ARG A 129 -0.15 -8.29 16.33
C ARG A 129 -0.66 -9.43 15.46
N PHE A 130 -0.29 -9.44 14.18
CA PHE A 130 -0.83 -10.33 13.16
C PHE A 130 0.29 -10.95 12.36
N ASP A 131 0.04 -12.14 11.83
CA ASP A 131 0.99 -12.89 11.03
C ASP A 131 0.73 -12.68 9.52
N LEU A 132 -0.48 -12.19 9.17
CA LEU A 132 -0.92 -11.79 7.83
C LEU A 132 -1.87 -10.58 7.89
#